data_AF-A0A106BMD2-F1
#
_entry.id   AF-A0A106BMD2-F1
#
_cell.length_a   1.000
_cell.length_b   1.000
_cell.length_c   1.000
_cell.angle_alpha   90.00
_cell.angle_beta   90.00
_cell.angle_gamma   90.00
#
_symmetry.space_group_name_H-M   'P 1'
#
loop_
_entity.id
_entity.type
_entity.pdbx_description
1 polymer ?
#
loop_
_entity_poly.entity_id
_entity_poly.type
_entity_poly.pdbx_seq_one_letter_code
_entity_poly.pdbx_strand_id
1 'polypeptide(L)'
;MKLKLIALAAMLAASGVAQAKIANSNDNGNLSSGDMFASLVSVSNTASFTVDLGLRLDQFAAASVNADGVKLVWDMANSSFSDLSTVSTGLAGQLQTLNYGSVYSTFATPGVISASDLKFDIKAMDGLPTNFASAGQNRYLSTSAASSITATNGQVFGMDAVDTYIDAVNGDATNSTHGTAFNTAGANKFDSGDGVNVDFAAGGDQWNGKTSFSSTGAVSPTGINGGDLNFYFLTNTSGVAASQASVTKYAGVWSFDTATAQLSYATAAPVPEAETYAMMLAGLGLVGFMVSRRRKLA
;
A
#
# COMPACT_ATOMS: atom_id res chain seq x y z
N MET A 1 1.83 32.42 41.32
CA MET A 1 2.18 32.31 39.88
C MET A 1 3.07 31.10 39.55
N LYS A 2 3.92 30.58 40.46
CA LYS A 2 4.84 29.47 40.18
C LYS A 2 4.20 28.09 39.90
N LEU A 3 3.03 27.77 40.51
CA LEU A 3 2.34 26.49 40.24
C LEU A 3 1.74 26.39 38.82
N LYS A 4 1.34 27.51 38.21
CA LYS A 4 0.73 27.50 36.86
C LYS A 4 1.76 27.20 35.76
N LEU A 5 3.02 27.61 35.94
CA LEU A 5 4.11 27.28 35.01
C LEU A 5 4.55 25.82 35.13
N ILE A 6 4.54 25.25 36.34
CA ILE A 6 4.90 23.83 36.55
C ILE A 6 3.83 22.91 35.94
N ALA A 7 2.55 23.27 36.07
CA ALA A 7 1.46 22.53 35.41
C ALA A 7 1.53 22.60 33.88
N LEU A 8 1.92 23.75 33.31
CA LEU A 8 2.08 23.92 31.87
C LEU A 8 3.28 23.14 31.32
N ALA A 9 4.41 23.11 32.04
CA ALA A 9 5.59 22.31 31.68
C ALA A 9 5.34 20.80 31.82
N ALA A 10 4.55 20.37 32.81
CA ALA A 10 4.15 18.97 32.96
C ALA A 10 3.15 18.51 31.87
N MET A 11 2.23 19.38 31.42
CA MET A 11 1.36 19.06 30.28
C MET A 11 2.11 19.01 28.95
N LEU A 12 3.16 19.83 28.78
CA LEU A 12 3.98 19.81 27.56
C LEU A 12 4.93 18.61 27.49
N ALA A 13 5.31 18.05 28.64
CA ALA A 13 6.13 16.82 28.72
C ALA A 13 5.29 15.52 28.62
N ALA A 14 3.98 15.58 28.90
CA ALA A 14 3.09 14.43 28.86
C ALA A 14 2.37 14.23 27.52
N SER A 15 2.50 15.17 26.56
CA SER A 15 1.92 15.06 25.22
C SER A 15 2.94 14.66 24.17
N GLY A 16 3.96 13.87 24.53
CA GLY A 16 4.76 13.16 23.54
C GLY A 16 3.80 12.28 22.74
N VAL A 17 3.37 12.76 21.58
CA VAL A 17 2.57 11.98 20.63
C VAL A 17 3.32 10.68 20.39
N ALA A 18 2.71 9.57 20.79
CA ALA A 18 3.30 8.27 20.58
C ALA A 18 3.44 8.10 19.05
N GLN A 19 4.68 8.08 18.59
CA GLN A 19 4.99 8.01 17.17
C GLN A 19 4.62 6.62 16.63
N ALA A 20 4.22 6.54 15.37
CA ALA A 20 3.61 5.38 14.73
C ALA A 20 4.58 4.19 14.50
N LYS A 21 4.19 2.94 14.70
CA LYS A 21 5.05 1.79 14.40
C LYS A 21 4.38 0.93 13.33
N ILE A 22 5.08 0.63 12.24
CA ILE A 22 4.66 -0.41 11.28
C ILE A 22 4.85 -1.77 11.94
N ALA A 23 3.78 -2.54 12.12
CA ALA A 23 3.86 -3.91 12.59
C ALA A 23 4.49 -4.83 11.54
N ASN A 24 5.58 -5.49 11.92
CA ASN A 24 6.29 -6.45 11.09
C ASN A 24 5.73 -7.89 11.31
N SER A 25 6.38 -8.91 10.76
CA SER A 25 5.86 -10.29 10.86
C SER A 25 5.95 -10.89 12.27
N ASN A 26 6.88 -10.39 13.09
CA ASN A 26 7.09 -10.83 14.48
C ASN A 26 6.13 -10.17 15.48
N ASP A 27 5.45 -9.08 15.09
CA ASP A 27 4.51 -8.35 15.95
C ASP A 27 3.11 -9.02 16.05
N ASN A 28 2.96 -10.21 15.46
CA ASN A 28 1.72 -11.00 15.33
C ASN A 28 1.03 -11.39 16.68
N GLY A 29 1.67 -11.16 17.82
CA GLY A 29 1.11 -11.36 19.16
C GLY A 29 0.46 -10.12 19.80
N ASN A 30 0.78 -8.91 19.32
CA ASN A 30 0.27 -7.66 19.87
C ASN A 30 -0.93 -7.10 19.08
N LEU A 31 -1.02 -7.39 17.79
CA LEU A 31 -2.07 -6.86 16.89
C LEU A 31 -2.83 -7.91 16.08
N SER A 32 -2.47 -9.20 16.20
CA SER A 32 -3.06 -10.33 15.46
C SER A 32 -2.75 -10.39 13.95
N SER A 33 -2.07 -9.39 13.38
CA SER A 33 -1.61 -9.37 11.99
C SER A 33 -0.61 -8.22 11.74
N GLY A 34 0.24 -8.32 10.72
CA GLY A 34 1.17 -7.25 10.34
C GLY A 34 0.51 -6.14 9.51
N ASP A 35 1.12 -4.96 9.52
CA ASP A 35 0.60 -3.78 8.83
C ASP A 35 0.93 -3.83 7.34
N MET A 36 0.03 -3.27 6.54
CA MET A 36 0.27 -2.97 5.15
C MET A 36 1.11 -1.70 5.07
N PHE A 37 2.21 -1.76 4.33
CA PHE A 37 3.06 -0.61 4.08
C PHE A 37 3.35 -0.47 2.59
N ALA A 38 3.61 0.77 2.18
CA ALA A 38 4.12 1.10 0.87
C ALA A 38 5.51 1.69 0.97
N SER A 39 6.33 1.44 -0.04
CA SER A 39 7.67 1.99 -0.15
C SER A 39 7.86 2.64 -1.51
N LEU A 40 8.51 3.80 -1.54
CA LEU A 40 8.90 4.54 -2.73
C LEU A 40 10.40 4.78 -2.71
N VAL A 41 11.12 4.45 -3.79
CA VAL A 41 12.59 4.53 -3.81
C VAL A 41 13.13 5.02 -5.14
N SER A 42 14.11 5.92 -5.05
CA SER A 42 15.01 6.26 -6.15
C SER A 42 16.45 5.92 -5.74
N VAL A 43 17.06 5.01 -6.50
CA VAL A 43 18.44 4.55 -6.25
C VAL A 43 19.44 5.64 -6.65
N SER A 44 19.18 6.36 -7.74
CA SER A 44 20.05 7.43 -8.22
C SER A 44 20.12 8.62 -7.27
N ASN A 45 19.08 8.82 -6.46
CA ASN A 45 19.03 9.88 -5.45
C ASN A 45 19.32 9.36 -4.03
N THR A 46 19.57 8.06 -3.86
CA THR A 46 19.73 7.41 -2.55
C THR A 46 18.66 7.87 -1.57
N ALA A 47 17.39 7.76 -1.99
CA ALA A 47 16.26 8.25 -1.23
C ALA A 47 15.15 7.20 -1.19
N SER A 48 14.58 7.00 -0.01
CA SER A 48 13.40 6.15 0.17
C SER A 48 12.36 6.83 1.04
N PHE A 49 11.10 6.45 0.83
CA PHE A 49 9.96 6.83 1.64
C PHE A 49 9.16 5.57 1.93
N THR A 50 8.94 5.29 3.21
CA THR A 50 8.19 4.12 3.67
C THR A 50 7.02 4.59 4.50
N VAL A 51 5.83 4.06 4.21
CA VAL A 51 4.60 4.54 4.84
C VAL A 51 3.72 3.38 5.25
N ASP A 52 3.15 3.48 6.45
CA ASP A 52 2.09 2.62 6.95
C ASP A 52 0.75 3.04 6.29
N LEU A 53 0.07 2.09 5.67
CA LEU A 53 -1.22 2.36 5.02
C LEU A 53 -2.39 2.35 6.01
N GLY A 54 -2.13 2.09 7.30
CA GLY A 54 -3.13 2.09 8.37
C GLY A 54 -4.13 0.95 8.29
N LEU A 55 -3.80 -0.09 7.52
CA LEU A 55 -4.56 -1.33 7.42
C LEU A 55 -3.64 -2.49 7.74
N ARG A 56 -4.18 -3.51 8.39
CA ARG A 56 -3.48 -4.78 8.57
C ARG A 56 -3.75 -5.73 7.40
N LEU A 57 -2.86 -6.70 7.24
CA LEU A 57 -2.98 -7.77 6.24
C LEU A 57 -4.31 -8.51 6.35
N ASP A 58 -4.72 -8.90 7.57
CA ASP A 58 -5.96 -9.61 7.81
C ASP A 58 -7.20 -8.80 7.42
N GLN A 59 -7.20 -7.50 7.70
CA GLN A 59 -8.29 -6.58 7.35
C GLN A 59 -8.45 -6.49 5.83
N PHE A 60 -7.35 -6.32 5.09
CA PHE A 60 -7.39 -6.26 3.64
C PHE A 60 -7.78 -7.60 3.02
N ALA A 61 -7.22 -8.71 3.51
CA ALA A 61 -7.51 -10.04 3.00
C ALA A 61 -8.98 -10.46 3.22
N ALA A 62 -9.61 -9.97 4.28
CA ALA A 62 -11.03 -10.21 4.57
C ALA A 62 -11.99 -9.25 3.84
N ALA A 63 -11.49 -8.16 3.25
CA ALA A 63 -12.32 -7.13 2.64
C ALA A 63 -12.82 -7.50 1.23
N SER A 64 -13.86 -6.81 0.78
CA SER A 64 -14.47 -7.01 -0.55
C SER A 64 -13.69 -6.32 -1.68
N VAL A 65 -12.37 -6.42 -1.66
CA VAL A 65 -11.42 -5.72 -2.55
C VAL A 65 -11.31 -6.31 -3.96
N ASN A 66 -11.97 -7.44 -4.21
CA ASN A 66 -12.07 -8.06 -5.54
C ASN A 66 -13.35 -7.69 -6.30
N ALA A 67 -14.25 -6.92 -5.69
CA ALA A 67 -15.46 -6.45 -6.36
C ALA A 67 -15.11 -5.43 -7.45
N ASP A 68 -15.91 -5.37 -8.51
CA ASP A 68 -15.74 -4.36 -9.54
C ASP A 68 -16.05 -2.95 -9.01
N GLY A 69 -15.34 -1.95 -9.53
CA GLY A 69 -15.54 -0.57 -9.13
C GLY A 69 -15.06 -0.27 -7.70
N VAL A 70 -14.11 -1.04 -7.17
CA VAL A 70 -13.34 -0.71 -5.97
C VAL A 70 -12.30 0.35 -6.33
N LYS A 71 -12.21 1.40 -5.52
CA LYS A 71 -11.17 2.44 -5.62
C LYS A 71 -10.82 2.97 -4.24
N LEU A 72 -9.65 2.60 -3.76
CA LEU A 72 -9.09 3.03 -2.49
C LEU A 72 -7.95 4.01 -2.76
N VAL A 73 -7.91 5.13 -2.04
CA VAL A 73 -6.92 6.19 -2.26
C VAL A 73 -6.30 6.62 -0.94
N TRP A 74 -4.97 6.56 -0.86
CA TRP A 74 -4.17 7.14 0.19
C TRP A 74 -3.49 8.41 -0.33
N ASP A 75 -3.74 9.53 0.33
CA ASP A 75 -3.09 10.81 0.06
C ASP A 75 -1.94 11.00 1.05
N MET A 76 -0.73 10.84 0.55
CA MET A 76 0.50 10.86 1.35
C MET A 76 0.85 12.27 1.82
N ALA A 77 0.42 13.31 1.11
CA ALA A 77 0.68 14.70 1.47
C ALA A 77 -0.30 15.19 2.54
N ASN A 78 -1.53 14.70 2.54
CA ASN A 78 -2.59 15.13 3.45
C ASN A 78 -2.84 14.17 4.62
N SER A 79 -2.10 13.06 4.73
CA SER A 79 -2.33 12.03 5.76
C SER A 79 -3.78 11.55 5.78
N SER A 80 -4.33 11.22 4.61
CA SER A 80 -5.74 10.88 4.50
C SER A 80 -6.00 9.66 3.62
N PHE A 81 -7.15 9.03 3.86
CA PHE A 81 -7.63 7.88 3.11
C PHE A 81 -9.06 8.15 2.63
N SER A 82 -9.35 7.72 1.41
CA SER A 82 -10.69 7.79 0.82
C SER A 82 -11.05 6.45 0.17
N ASP A 83 -12.16 5.87 0.60
CA ASP A 83 -12.83 4.79 -0.13
C ASP A 83 -13.81 5.42 -1.14
N LEU A 84 -13.39 5.48 -2.41
CA LEU A 84 -14.17 5.98 -3.54
C LEU A 84 -14.88 4.86 -4.30
N SER A 85 -14.98 3.68 -3.69
CA SER A 85 -15.56 2.50 -4.31
C SER A 85 -17.06 2.66 -4.50
N THR A 86 -17.57 2.12 -5.61
CA THR A 86 -19.02 2.00 -5.86
C THR A 86 -19.67 0.96 -4.95
N VAL A 87 -18.88 -0.02 -4.49
CA VAL A 87 -19.26 -1.02 -3.49
C VAL A 87 -18.35 -0.84 -2.28
N SER A 88 -18.93 -0.67 -1.09
CA SER A 88 -18.13 -0.49 0.12
C SER A 88 -17.22 -1.70 0.37
N THR A 89 -15.94 -1.42 0.60
CA THR A 89 -14.97 -2.47 0.96
C THR A 89 -15.01 -2.85 2.44
N GLY A 90 -15.60 -1.98 3.28
CA GLY A 90 -15.56 -2.07 4.74
C GLY A 90 -14.24 -1.60 5.38
N LEU A 91 -13.23 -1.23 4.58
CA LEU A 91 -11.90 -0.88 5.09
C LEU A 91 -11.84 0.49 5.74
N ALA A 92 -12.65 1.46 5.28
CA ALA A 92 -12.67 2.81 5.84
C ALA A 92 -12.97 2.84 7.35
N GLY A 93 -13.83 1.94 7.83
CA GLY A 93 -14.18 1.83 9.26
C GLY A 93 -13.13 1.09 10.10
N GLN A 94 -12.11 0.52 9.46
CA GLN A 94 -11.06 -0.28 10.08
C GLN A 94 -9.68 0.39 10.08
N LEU A 95 -9.58 1.53 9.39
CA LEU A 95 -8.34 2.27 9.21
C LEU A 95 -7.85 2.85 10.53
N GLN A 96 -6.56 2.69 10.78
CA GLN A 96 -5.87 3.40 11.85
C GLN A 96 -5.82 4.91 11.57
N THR A 97 -5.52 5.71 12.60
CA THR A 97 -5.30 7.15 12.38
C THR A 97 -4.05 7.33 11.53
N LEU A 98 -4.16 7.99 10.38
CA LEU A 98 -3.01 8.30 9.53
C LEU A 98 -2.33 9.59 10.00
N ASN A 99 -1.00 9.54 10.13
CA ASN A 99 -0.16 10.68 10.47
C ASN A 99 1.19 10.57 9.76
N TYR A 100 1.23 11.01 8.50
CA TYR A 100 2.45 11.03 7.69
C TYR A 100 3.26 12.32 7.86
N GLY A 101 2.68 13.32 8.55
CA GLY A 101 3.31 14.61 8.76
C GLY A 101 3.72 15.28 7.45
N SER A 102 4.92 15.86 7.42
CA SER A 102 5.50 16.46 6.20
C SER A 102 6.47 15.52 5.48
N VAL A 103 6.56 14.23 5.87
CA VAL A 103 7.63 13.32 5.43
C VAL A 103 7.63 13.14 3.91
N TYR A 104 6.46 12.95 3.29
CA TYR A 104 6.36 12.85 1.83
C TYR A 104 6.86 14.13 1.14
N SER A 105 6.49 15.31 1.63
CA SER A 105 6.93 16.58 1.01
C SER A 105 8.46 16.78 1.08
N THR A 106 9.09 16.25 2.12
CA THR A 106 10.56 16.27 2.30
C THR A 106 11.25 15.23 1.42
N PHE A 107 10.57 14.13 1.08
CA PHE A 107 11.02 13.11 0.14
C PHE A 107 10.89 13.56 -1.32
N ALA A 108 9.74 14.15 -1.67
CA ALA A 108 9.30 14.46 -3.03
C ALA A 108 10.00 15.70 -3.63
N THR A 109 11.32 15.74 -3.57
CA THR A 109 12.11 16.77 -4.24
C THR A 109 12.00 16.63 -5.77
N PRO A 110 12.20 17.70 -6.55
CA PRO A 110 12.19 17.62 -8.02
C PRO A 110 13.14 16.53 -8.57
N GLY A 111 14.30 16.32 -7.94
CA GLY A 111 15.26 15.30 -8.35
C GLY A 111 14.77 13.86 -8.12
N VAL A 112 14.01 13.62 -7.05
CA VAL A 112 13.47 12.28 -6.73
C VAL A 112 12.23 11.97 -7.58
N ILE A 113 11.25 12.89 -7.63
CA ILE A 113 9.98 12.63 -8.33
C ILE A 113 10.11 12.56 -9.85
N SER A 114 11.14 13.19 -10.41
CA SER A 114 11.44 13.11 -11.85
C SER A 114 12.44 12.00 -12.18
N ALA A 115 12.93 11.27 -11.19
CA ALA A 115 13.90 10.21 -11.40
C ALA A 115 13.27 9.06 -12.19
N SER A 116 13.92 8.65 -13.28
CA SER A 116 13.46 7.54 -14.11
C SER A 116 13.51 6.19 -13.39
N ASP A 117 14.22 6.12 -12.28
CA ASP A 117 14.36 4.93 -11.45
C ASP A 117 13.49 4.95 -10.19
N LEU A 118 12.62 5.97 -10.05
CA LEU A 118 11.66 6.02 -8.96
C LEU A 118 10.69 4.85 -9.10
N LYS A 119 10.67 3.99 -8.09
CA LYS A 119 9.83 2.80 -8.01
C LYS A 119 9.01 2.79 -6.75
N PHE A 120 7.93 2.02 -6.76
CA PHE A 120 7.13 1.76 -5.58
C PHE A 120 6.76 0.29 -5.44
N ASP A 121 6.43 -0.14 -4.22
CA ASP A 121 5.76 -1.41 -3.94
C ASP A 121 4.88 -1.33 -2.69
N ILE A 122 4.03 -2.35 -2.53
CA ILE A 122 3.14 -2.51 -1.38
C ILE A 122 3.32 -3.93 -0.87
N LYS A 123 3.52 -4.03 0.44
CA LYS A 123 3.73 -5.29 1.12
C LYS A 123 2.96 -5.34 2.43
N ALA A 124 2.68 -6.55 2.88
CA ALA A 124 2.27 -6.84 4.24
C ALA A 124 2.69 -8.26 4.58
N MET A 125 2.92 -8.53 5.85
CA MET A 125 3.56 -9.78 6.25
C MET A 125 3.06 -10.22 7.62
N ASP A 126 2.71 -11.48 7.68
CA ASP A 126 2.07 -12.09 8.82
C ASP A 126 2.52 -13.56 8.84
N GLY A 127 3.66 -13.78 9.48
CA GLY A 127 4.31 -15.07 9.49
C GLY A 127 5.23 -15.15 10.69
N LEU A 128 5.32 -16.33 11.29
CA LEU A 128 6.35 -16.59 12.29
C LEU A 128 7.67 -16.84 11.56
N PRO A 129 8.82 -16.46 12.15
CA PRO A 129 10.15 -16.74 11.60
C PRO A 129 10.54 -18.23 11.73
N THR A 130 9.55 -19.10 11.98
CA THR A 130 9.76 -20.53 12.09
C THR A 130 9.87 -21.13 10.69
N ASN A 131 11.09 -21.53 10.35
CA ASN A 131 11.30 -22.42 9.22
C ASN A 131 10.33 -23.60 9.32
N PHE A 132 9.57 -23.87 8.26
CA PHE A 132 8.67 -25.02 8.14
C PHE A 132 7.35 -24.93 8.94
N ALA A 133 6.78 -23.74 9.09
CA ALA A 133 5.44 -23.58 9.66
C ALA A 133 4.36 -24.42 8.95
N SER A 134 3.28 -24.77 9.67
CA SER A 134 2.16 -25.51 9.05
C SER A 134 1.43 -24.64 8.03
N ALA A 135 0.64 -25.26 7.16
CA ALA A 135 -0.11 -24.58 6.10
C ALA A 135 -0.89 -23.37 6.62
N GLY A 136 -0.83 -22.25 5.89
CA GLY A 136 -1.57 -21.03 6.22
C GLY A 136 -0.95 -20.13 7.29
N GLN A 137 0.15 -20.53 7.94
CA GLN A 137 0.74 -19.77 9.04
C GLN A 137 1.64 -18.61 8.58
N ASN A 138 2.18 -18.69 7.37
CA ASN A 138 2.90 -17.57 6.75
C ASN A 138 2.01 -17.00 5.65
N ARG A 139 1.69 -15.71 5.77
CA ARG A 139 0.79 -14.97 4.90
C ARG A 139 1.49 -13.68 4.50
N TYR A 140 1.48 -13.39 3.21
CA TYR A 140 2.10 -12.19 2.68
C TYR A 140 1.17 -11.55 1.64
N LEU A 141 1.13 -10.23 1.65
CA LEU A 141 0.62 -9.44 0.56
C LEU A 141 1.81 -8.84 -0.18
N SER A 142 1.82 -8.94 -1.50
CA SER A 142 2.90 -8.37 -2.31
C SER A 142 2.35 -7.79 -3.60
N THR A 143 2.89 -6.66 -4.01
CA THR A 143 2.80 -6.22 -5.39
C THR A 143 3.76 -6.98 -6.30
N SER A 144 3.45 -7.03 -7.60
CA SER A 144 4.40 -7.39 -8.65
C SER A 144 4.00 -6.83 -10.02
N ALA A 145 5.00 -6.44 -10.81
CA ALA A 145 4.82 -6.04 -12.21
C ALA A 145 4.49 -7.24 -13.12
N ALA A 146 4.75 -8.47 -12.66
CA ALA A 146 4.41 -9.67 -13.40
C ALA A 146 2.90 -9.93 -13.37
N SER A 147 2.34 -10.43 -14.48
CA SER A 147 0.93 -10.80 -14.61
C SER A 147 0.57 -12.10 -13.87
N SER A 148 1.59 -12.90 -13.55
CA SER A 148 1.52 -14.11 -12.72
C SER A 148 2.83 -14.29 -11.97
N ILE A 149 2.77 -14.85 -10.76
CA ILE A 149 3.97 -15.20 -9.97
C ILE A 149 3.87 -16.64 -9.47
N THR A 150 5.01 -17.25 -9.21
CA THR A 150 5.11 -18.58 -8.57
C THR A 150 6.08 -18.49 -7.41
N ALA A 151 5.79 -19.20 -6.33
CA ALA A 151 6.68 -19.32 -5.18
C ALA A 151 6.65 -20.74 -4.61
N THR A 152 7.74 -21.14 -3.96
CA THR A 152 7.82 -22.32 -3.11
C THR A 152 7.59 -21.93 -1.65
N ASN A 153 7.21 -22.88 -0.80
CA ASN A 153 7.10 -22.63 0.63
C ASN A 153 8.44 -22.16 1.22
N GLY A 154 9.57 -22.66 0.72
CA GLY A 154 10.90 -22.21 1.16
C GLY A 154 11.16 -20.73 0.88
N GLN A 155 10.68 -20.22 -0.25
CA GLN A 155 10.74 -18.78 -0.54
C GLN A 155 9.82 -18.00 0.39
N VAL A 156 8.58 -18.48 0.60
CA VAL A 156 7.61 -17.86 1.52
C VAL A 156 8.14 -17.79 2.95
N PHE A 157 8.78 -18.85 3.46
CA PHE A 157 9.38 -18.83 4.80
C PHE A 157 10.50 -17.81 4.95
N GLY A 158 11.23 -17.52 3.87
CA GLY A 158 12.31 -16.55 3.91
C GLY A 158 11.86 -15.10 3.75
N MET A 159 10.59 -14.83 3.40
CA MET A 159 10.09 -13.47 3.16
C MET A 159 10.03 -12.62 4.45
N ASP A 160 10.11 -13.23 5.62
CA ASP A 160 10.29 -12.56 6.92
C ASP A 160 11.59 -11.75 7.02
N ALA A 161 12.59 -12.01 6.15
CA ALA A 161 13.83 -11.24 6.09
C ALA A 161 13.64 -9.75 5.75
N VAL A 162 12.43 -9.33 5.36
CA VAL A 162 12.03 -7.93 5.23
C VAL A 162 11.80 -7.26 6.59
N ASP A 163 11.67 -8.02 7.69
CA ASP A 163 11.53 -7.48 9.05
C ASP A 163 12.69 -6.54 9.38
N THR A 164 13.92 -6.85 8.95
CA THR A 164 15.10 -6.01 9.17
C THR A 164 14.92 -4.60 8.59
N TYR A 165 14.30 -4.50 7.41
CA TYR A 165 14.00 -3.22 6.78
C TYR A 165 12.91 -2.46 7.56
N ILE A 166 11.88 -3.16 8.05
CA ILE A 166 10.82 -2.53 8.86
C ILE A 166 11.33 -2.10 10.24
N ASP A 167 12.21 -2.87 10.86
CA ASP A 167 12.85 -2.53 12.12
C ASP A 167 13.73 -1.28 11.98
N ALA A 168 14.46 -1.17 10.86
CA ALA A 168 15.22 0.03 10.51
C ALA A 168 14.30 1.25 10.36
N VAL A 169 13.22 1.13 9.59
CA VAL A 169 12.21 2.19 9.37
C VAL A 169 11.61 2.67 10.70
N ASN A 170 11.18 1.73 11.55
CA ASN A 170 10.58 2.06 12.85
C ASN A 170 11.59 2.64 13.84
N GLY A 171 12.87 2.29 13.72
CA GLY A 171 13.95 2.76 14.57
C GLY A 171 14.45 4.16 14.20
N ASP A 172 14.10 4.65 13.02
CA ASP A 172 14.54 5.96 12.54
C ASP A 172 13.66 7.09 13.08
N ALA A 173 14.30 7.99 13.82
CA ALA A 173 13.68 9.19 14.40
C ALA A 173 13.94 10.46 13.57
N THR A 174 14.77 10.38 12.52
CA THR A 174 15.04 11.49 11.62
C THR A 174 14.05 11.48 10.45
N ASN A 175 13.44 12.61 10.14
CA ASN A 175 12.46 12.73 9.05
C ASN A 175 11.33 11.67 9.08
N SER A 176 10.87 11.36 10.30
CA SER A 176 9.98 10.24 10.56
C SER A 176 8.83 10.70 11.45
N THR A 177 7.64 10.14 11.21
CA THR A 177 6.54 10.12 12.18
C THR A 177 6.43 8.75 12.86
N HIS A 178 7.42 7.87 12.65
CA HIS A 178 7.47 6.57 13.28
C HIS A 178 8.08 6.56 14.69
N GLY A 179 7.69 5.57 15.49
CA GLY A 179 8.25 5.20 16.77
C GLY A 179 7.64 3.91 17.30
N THR A 180 6.98 3.93 18.47
CA THR A 180 6.67 2.70 19.21
C THR A 180 5.18 2.32 19.29
N ALA A 181 4.26 3.14 18.77
CA ALA A 181 2.83 2.92 18.90
C ALA A 181 2.17 2.34 17.65
N PHE A 182 1.40 1.26 17.81
CA PHE A 182 0.73 0.56 16.72
C PHE A 182 -0.70 1.05 16.38
N ASN A 183 -1.16 2.14 17.00
CA ASN A 183 -2.53 2.64 16.82
C ASN A 183 -2.60 3.85 15.86
N THR A 184 -1.44 4.27 15.35
CA THR A 184 -1.26 5.38 14.43
C THR A 184 -0.37 4.87 13.31
N ALA A 185 -0.76 5.17 12.07
CA ALA A 185 0.01 4.86 10.89
C ALA A 185 0.91 6.05 10.53
N GLY A 186 2.21 5.80 10.35
CA GLY A 186 3.21 6.84 10.11
C GLY A 186 3.97 6.69 8.81
N ALA A 187 4.93 7.57 8.62
CA ALA A 187 5.84 7.55 7.49
C ALA A 187 7.28 7.85 7.92
N ASN A 188 8.22 7.34 7.15
CA ASN A 188 9.64 7.55 7.31
C ASN A 188 10.27 7.89 5.95
N LYS A 189 11.34 8.68 5.99
CA LYS A 189 12.20 8.96 4.84
C LYS A 189 13.65 8.71 5.22
N PHE A 190 14.35 7.91 4.42
CA PHE A 190 15.82 7.86 4.43
C PHE A 190 16.41 8.69 3.28
N ASP A 191 17.47 9.46 3.56
CA ASP A 191 18.29 10.12 2.55
C ASP A 191 19.80 10.05 2.81
N SER A 192 20.60 10.64 1.91
CA SER A 192 22.07 10.55 1.86
C SER A 192 22.79 10.89 3.18
N GLY A 193 22.11 11.44 4.18
CA GLY A 193 22.64 11.69 5.52
C GLY A 193 22.46 10.53 6.52
N ASP A 194 21.57 9.58 6.25
CA ASP A 194 21.19 8.56 7.22
C ASP A 194 22.04 7.30 7.07
N GLY A 195 22.65 6.83 8.16
CA GLY A 195 23.53 5.64 8.17
C GLY A 195 22.85 4.32 7.77
N VAL A 196 21.52 4.33 7.62
CA VAL A 196 20.64 3.19 7.31
C VAL A 196 20.02 3.31 5.91
N ASN A 197 20.37 4.36 5.16
CA ASN A 197 19.83 4.69 3.83
C ASN A 197 20.15 3.69 2.69
N VAL A 198 20.71 2.51 3.01
CA VAL A 198 21.10 1.50 2.01
C VAL A 198 20.04 0.39 1.87
N ASP A 199 19.02 0.36 2.73
CA ASP A 199 18.28 -0.88 2.98
C ASP A 199 17.03 -1.13 2.12
N PHE A 200 16.55 -0.21 1.28
CA PHE A 200 15.52 -0.63 0.32
C PHE A 200 16.13 -1.34 -0.90
N ALA A 201 17.21 -0.80 -1.46
CA ALA A 201 17.94 -1.44 -2.56
C ALA A 201 18.63 -2.74 -2.09
N ALA A 202 19.02 -2.82 -0.81
CA ALA A 202 19.62 -4.00 -0.23
C ALA A 202 18.63 -4.96 0.47
N GLY A 203 17.47 -4.50 0.93
CA GLY A 203 16.60 -5.27 1.85
C GLY A 203 15.09 -5.27 1.53
N GLY A 204 14.61 -4.43 0.61
CA GLY A 204 13.18 -4.33 0.28
C GLY A 204 12.78 -5.04 -1.01
N ASP A 205 13.54 -4.88 -2.10
CA ASP A 205 13.18 -5.45 -3.41
C ASP A 205 13.19 -6.97 -3.40
N GLN A 206 12.21 -7.58 -4.07
CA GLN A 206 12.05 -9.04 -4.19
C GLN A 206 12.08 -9.76 -2.83
N TRP A 207 11.59 -9.09 -1.78
CA TRP A 207 11.60 -9.59 -0.40
C TRP A 207 13.02 -9.88 0.10
N ASN A 208 13.93 -8.92 0.01
CA ASN A 208 15.33 -9.08 0.39
C ASN A 208 16.03 -10.23 -0.38
N GLY A 209 15.70 -10.35 -1.68
CA GLY A 209 16.21 -11.41 -2.56
C GLY A 209 15.70 -12.83 -2.24
N LYS A 210 14.68 -12.97 -1.39
CA LYS A 210 14.11 -14.27 -0.98
C LYS A 210 13.12 -14.82 -2.00
N THR A 211 12.64 -13.95 -2.87
CA THR A 211 11.79 -14.31 -4.00
C THR A 211 12.43 -13.82 -5.29
N SER A 212 11.99 -14.34 -6.42
CA SER A 212 12.53 -14.00 -7.75
C SER A 212 11.54 -13.22 -8.61
N PHE A 213 10.42 -12.75 -8.04
CA PHE A 213 9.41 -12.00 -8.78
C PHE A 213 9.59 -10.50 -8.56
N SER A 214 9.50 -9.72 -9.65
CA SER A 214 9.68 -8.27 -9.63
C SER A 214 8.55 -7.59 -8.84
N SER A 215 8.81 -7.20 -7.59
CA SER A 215 7.79 -6.65 -6.69
C SER A 215 7.56 -5.15 -6.86
N THR A 216 8.51 -4.46 -7.49
CA THR A 216 8.55 -3.00 -7.64
C THR A 216 8.08 -2.54 -9.02
N GLY A 217 7.30 -1.46 -9.06
CA GLY A 217 6.73 -0.86 -10.26
C GLY A 217 7.31 0.52 -10.51
N ALA A 218 7.44 0.92 -11.78
CA ALA A 218 7.85 2.28 -12.12
C ALA A 218 6.77 3.29 -11.71
N VAL A 219 7.18 4.43 -11.21
CA VAL A 219 6.26 5.53 -10.90
C VAL A 219 6.00 6.36 -12.15
N SER A 220 4.73 6.68 -12.44
CA SER A 220 4.34 7.50 -13.60
C SER A 220 4.12 8.96 -13.19
N PRO A 221 4.79 9.94 -13.83
CA PRO A 221 4.54 11.36 -13.58
C PRO A 221 3.17 11.87 -14.09
N THR A 222 2.44 11.06 -14.87
CA THR A 222 1.12 11.40 -15.43
C THR A 222 0.00 10.47 -14.96
N GLY A 223 0.26 9.66 -13.93
CA GLY A 223 -0.77 8.92 -13.17
C GLY A 223 -1.42 7.72 -13.86
N ILE A 224 -1.16 7.43 -15.14
CA ILE A 224 -1.82 6.31 -15.85
C ILE A 224 -0.84 5.60 -16.80
N ASN A 225 -0.65 4.29 -16.62
CA ASN A 225 -0.01 3.30 -17.53
C ASN A 225 1.53 3.11 -17.53
N GLY A 226 2.29 3.67 -16.59
CA GLY A 226 3.76 3.50 -16.59
C GLY A 226 4.29 2.29 -15.81
N GLY A 227 3.61 1.88 -14.75
CA GLY A 227 4.13 0.87 -13.82
C GLY A 227 3.14 0.40 -12.76
N ASP A 228 1.88 0.24 -13.16
CA ASP A 228 0.85 -0.34 -12.30
C ASP A 228 1.27 -1.75 -11.86
N LEU A 229 0.94 -2.09 -10.62
CA LEU A 229 1.33 -3.34 -9.99
C LEU A 229 0.13 -4.22 -9.70
N ASN A 230 0.22 -5.48 -10.12
CA ASN A 230 -0.71 -6.51 -9.68
C ASN A 230 -0.51 -6.78 -8.19
N PHE A 231 -1.57 -7.18 -7.49
CA PHE A 231 -1.51 -7.50 -6.06
C PHE A 231 -1.76 -8.98 -5.81
N TYR A 232 -0.97 -9.59 -4.93
CA TYR A 232 -0.99 -11.02 -4.67
C TYR A 232 -1.03 -11.31 -3.17
N PHE A 233 -1.83 -12.31 -2.80
CA PHE A 233 -1.77 -12.98 -1.52
C PHE A 233 -0.98 -14.28 -1.66
N LEU A 234 0.05 -14.46 -0.85
CA LEU A 234 0.89 -15.65 -0.82
C LEU A 234 0.74 -16.33 0.54
N THR A 235 0.66 -17.66 0.54
CA THR A 235 0.72 -18.43 1.79
C THR A 235 1.32 -19.82 1.60
N ASN A 236 1.97 -20.34 2.64
CA ASN A 236 2.57 -21.67 2.59
C ASN A 236 1.48 -22.75 2.61
N THR A 237 1.66 -23.79 1.79
CA THR A 237 0.70 -24.92 1.69
C THR A 237 1.01 -26.07 2.63
N SER A 238 2.21 -26.09 3.20
CA SER A 238 2.72 -27.12 4.11
C SER A 238 3.97 -26.63 4.82
N GLY A 239 4.50 -27.42 5.75
CA GLY A 239 5.84 -27.24 6.33
C GLY A 239 6.98 -27.79 5.46
N VAL A 240 6.77 -28.08 4.18
CA VAL A 240 7.81 -28.63 3.29
C VAL A 240 8.27 -27.54 2.33
N ALA A 241 9.53 -27.11 2.44
CA ALA A 241 10.07 -25.99 1.65
C ALA A 241 9.97 -26.18 0.14
N ALA A 242 10.14 -27.41 -0.37
CA ALA A 242 10.08 -27.71 -1.79
C ALA A 242 8.66 -27.70 -2.38
N SER A 243 7.61 -27.76 -1.54
CA SER A 243 6.23 -27.69 -2.01
C SER A 243 5.92 -26.30 -2.57
N GLN A 244 5.06 -26.24 -3.57
CA GLN A 244 4.58 -24.97 -4.13
C GLN A 244 3.71 -24.23 -3.11
N ALA A 245 3.95 -22.94 -2.94
CA ALA A 245 3.12 -22.07 -2.14
C ALA A 245 1.82 -21.73 -2.87
N SER A 246 0.79 -21.37 -2.10
CA SER A 246 -0.44 -20.82 -2.65
C SER A 246 -0.20 -19.36 -3.01
N VAL A 247 -0.58 -18.99 -4.23
CA VAL A 247 -0.50 -17.63 -4.74
C VAL A 247 -1.86 -17.28 -5.34
N THR A 248 -2.52 -16.26 -4.79
CA THR A 248 -3.80 -15.76 -5.28
C THR A 248 -3.66 -14.32 -5.71
N LYS A 249 -4.03 -14.00 -6.94
CA LYS A 249 -4.03 -12.64 -7.47
C LYS A 249 -5.33 -11.93 -7.12
N TYR A 250 -5.24 -10.69 -6.63
CA TYR A 250 -6.39 -9.81 -6.50
C TYR A 250 -6.77 -9.18 -7.84
N ALA A 251 -8.05 -8.84 -8.00
CA ALA A 251 -8.58 -8.25 -9.23
C ALA A 251 -8.03 -6.83 -9.48
N GLY A 252 -7.66 -6.11 -8.42
CA GLY A 252 -7.20 -4.73 -8.53
C GLY A 252 -5.71 -4.59 -8.78
N VAL A 253 -5.34 -3.38 -9.22
CA VAL A 253 -3.97 -2.96 -9.43
C VAL A 253 -3.65 -1.75 -8.56
N TRP A 254 -2.39 -1.65 -8.17
CA TRP A 254 -1.84 -0.50 -7.47
C TRP A 254 -1.19 0.47 -8.44
N SER A 255 -1.40 1.75 -8.23
CA SER A 255 -0.77 2.83 -8.99
C SER A 255 -0.35 3.96 -8.06
N PHE A 256 0.73 4.66 -8.39
CA PHE A 256 1.16 5.85 -7.67
C PHE A 256 1.24 7.07 -8.59
N ASP A 257 0.63 8.18 -8.19
CA ASP A 257 0.66 9.47 -8.88
C ASP A 257 1.49 10.48 -8.07
N THR A 258 2.65 10.87 -8.61
CA THR A 258 3.55 11.84 -7.97
C THR A 258 3.01 13.26 -7.97
N ALA A 259 2.15 13.62 -8.93
CA ALA A 259 1.62 14.98 -9.05
C ALA A 259 0.61 15.26 -7.93
N THR A 260 -0.16 14.26 -7.54
CA THR A 260 -1.14 14.35 -6.45
C THR A 260 -0.69 13.72 -5.14
N ALA A 261 0.49 13.06 -5.12
CA ALA A 261 0.97 12.28 -3.97
C ALA A 261 0.03 11.14 -3.56
N GLN A 262 -0.67 10.54 -4.54
CA GLN A 262 -1.71 9.55 -4.26
C GLN A 262 -1.26 8.15 -4.63
N LEU A 263 -1.36 7.25 -3.65
CA LEU A 263 -1.33 5.81 -3.88
C LEU A 263 -2.76 5.31 -4.01
N SER A 264 -3.05 4.55 -5.05
CA SER A 264 -4.39 4.01 -5.30
C SER A 264 -4.38 2.51 -5.51
N TYR A 265 -5.38 1.83 -4.99
CA TYR A 265 -5.75 0.46 -5.38
C TYR A 265 -7.11 0.52 -6.09
N ALA A 266 -7.18 0.02 -7.32
CA ALA A 266 -8.42 0.04 -8.09
C ALA A 266 -8.65 -1.26 -8.83
N THR A 267 -9.88 -1.76 -8.80
CA THR A 267 -10.36 -2.76 -9.76
C THR A 267 -10.84 -2.03 -11.02
N ALA A 268 -10.78 -2.71 -12.17
CA ALA A 268 -11.38 -2.16 -13.38
C ALA A 268 -12.86 -1.85 -13.10
N ALA A 269 -13.32 -0.67 -13.50
CA ALA A 269 -14.75 -0.40 -13.50
C ALA A 269 -15.43 -1.39 -14.47
N PRO A 270 -16.64 -1.89 -14.17
CA PRO A 270 -17.42 -2.62 -15.15
C PRO A 270 -17.57 -1.72 -16.38
N VAL A 271 -16.97 -2.12 -17.50
CA VAL A 271 -17.21 -1.42 -18.76
C VAL A 271 -18.66 -1.73 -19.12
N PRO A 272 -19.57 -0.73 -19.22
CA PRO A 272 -20.94 -1.02 -19.57
C PRO A 272 -20.95 -1.75 -20.90
N GLU A 273 -21.62 -2.90 -20.94
CA GLU A 273 -21.63 -3.73 -22.12
C GLU A 273 -22.13 -2.91 -23.33
N ALA A 274 -21.60 -3.20 -24.53
CA ALA A 274 -21.95 -2.45 -25.74
C ALA A 274 -23.47 -2.37 -25.97
N GLU A 275 -24.21 -3.37 -25.50
CA GLU A 275 -25.67 -3.43 -25.55
C GLU A 275 -26.35 -2.34 -24.70
N THR A 276 -25.76 -1.93 -23.57
CA THR A 276 -26.26 -0.82 -22.75
C THR A 276 -26.19 0.50 -23.51
N TYR A 277 -25.08 0.73 -24.21
CA TYR A 277 -24.92 1.90 -25.08
C TYR A 277 -25.84 1.84 -26.30
N ALA A 278 -26.00 0.66 -26.90
CA ALA A 278 -26.90 0.44 -28.03
C ALA A 278 -28.37 0.68 -27.63
N MET A 279 -28.80 0.24 -26.44
CA MET A 279 -30.14 0.45 -25.91
C MET A 279 -30.41 1.93 -25.59
N MET A 280 -29.43 2.64 -25.04
CA MET A 280 -29.53 4.08 -24.83
C MET A 280 -29.63 4.85 -26.16
N LEU A 281 -28.81 4.47 -27.16
CA LEU A 281 -28.87 5.02 -28.52
C LEU A 281 -30.19 4.71 -29.22
N ALA A 282 -30.71 3.49 -29.07
CA ALA A 282 -32.01 3.08 -29.60
C ALA A 282 -33.15 3.88 -28.94
N GLY A 283 -33.08 4.08 -27.61
CA GLY A 283 -34.02 4.92 -26.86
C GLY A 283 -34.01 6.36 -27.34
N LEU A 284 -32.84 6.96 -27.51
CA LEU A 284 -32.68 8.32 -28.07
C LEU A 284 -33.18 8.41 -29.52
N GLY A 285 -32.91 7.39 -30.34
CA GLY A 285 -33.43 7.28 -31.70
C GLY A 285 -34.95 7.25 -31.76
N LEU A 286 -35.60 6.49 -30.88
CA LEU A 286 -37.06 6.44 -30.75
C LEU A 286 -37.65 7.79 -30.32
N VAL A 287 -37.05 8.46 -29.34
CA VAL A 287 -37.49 9.80 -28.91
C VAL A 287 -37.34 10.82 -30.04
N GLY A 288 -36.20 10.81 -30.73
CA GLY A 288 -35.97 11.66 -31.91
C GLY A 288 -37.00 11.42 -33.01
N PHE A 289 -37.33 10.16 -33.28
CA PHE A 289 -38.36 9.79 -34.24
C PHE A 289 -39.76 10.27 -33.82
N MET A 290 -40.13 10.14 -32.54
CA MET A 290 -41.41 10.65 -32.01
C MET A 290 -41.53 12.18 -32.16
N VAL A 291 -40.47 12.92 -31.85
CA VAL A 291 -40.44 14.38 -32.03
C VAL A 291 -40.57 14.76 -33.51
N SER A 292 -39.90 14.01 -34.40
CA SER A 292 -39.99 14.26 -35.85
C SER A 292 -41.42 14.08 -36.38
N ARG A 293 -42.18 13.08 -35.88
CA ARG A 293 -43.59 12.88 -36.27
C ARG A 293 -44.47 14.02 -35.77
N ARG A 294 -44.28 14.48 -34.53
CA ARG A 294 -45.07 15.60 -33.99
C ARG A 294 -44.89 16.88 -34.80
N ARG A 295 -43.67 17.19 -35.24
CA ARG A 295 -43.40 18.37 -36.08
C ARG A 295 -44.02 18.31 -37.47
N LYS A 296 -44.35 17.13 -37.98
CA LYS A 296 -45.03 16.97 -39.27
C LYS A 296 -46.56 17.05 -39.17
N LEU A 297 -47.10 17.04 -37.95
CA LEU A 297 -48.54 17.07 -37.67
C LEU A 297 -49.02 18.42 -37.09
N ALA A 298 -48.09 19.35 -36.86
CA ALA A 298 -48.34 20.74 -36.49
C ALA A 298 -47.98 21.64 -37.67
#